data_AF-A0A412XUW0-F1
#
_entry.id   AF-A0A412XUW0-F1
#
_cell.length_a   1.000
_cell.length_b   1.000
_cell.length_c   1.000
_cell.angle_alpha   90.00
_cell.angle_beta   90.00
_cell.angle_gamma   90.00
#
_symmetry.space_group_name_H-M   'P 1'
#
loop_
_entity.id
_entity.type
_entity.pdbx_description
1 polymer ?
#
loop_
_entity_poly.entity_id
_entity_poly.type
_entity_poly.pdbx_seq_one_letter_code
_entity_poly.pdbx_strand_id
1 'polypeptide(L)' 'MKVTIYWDLRNVDLKDIPRIKKKIREKFNIPEYTTVNGETSCSIKDEDMELLRETERRGYIQIRNK' A
#
# COMPACT_ATOMS: atom_id res chain seq x y z
N MET A 1 0.74 -13.53 4.41
CA MET A 1 -0.55 -13.13 5.00
C MET A 1 -1.39 -12.36 4.00
N LYS A 2 -2.70 -12.63 3.94
CA LYS A 2 -3.62 -11.86 3.11
C LYS A 2 -4.03 -10.59 3.87
N VAL A 3 -3.86 -9.43 3.24
CA VAL A 3 -4.23 -8.13 3.81
C VAL A 3 -4.95 -7.30 2.77
N THR A 4 -5.71 -6.32 3.23
CA THR A 4 -6.24 -5.27 2.37
C THR A 4 -5.55 -3.97 2.73
N ILE A 5 -5.05 -3.24 1.75
CA ILE A 5 -4.48 -1.91 1.95
C ILE A 5 -5.41 -0.85 1.35
N TYR A 6 -5.48 0.30 2.00
CA TYR A 6 -6.08 1.52 1.48
C TYR A 6 -4.97 2.51 1.11
N TRP A 7 -5.04 3.11 -0.07
CA TRP A 7 -4.05 4.09 -0.52
C TRP A 7 -4.32 5.45 0.12
N ASP A 8 -3.59 5.75 1.20
CA ASP A 8 -3.67 7.04 1.90
C ASP A 8 -2.52 7.94 1.46
N LEU A 9 -2.71 8.68 0.37
CA LEU A 9 -1.67 9.55 -0.21
C LEU A 9 -2.01 11.04 -0.05
N ARG A 10 -2.80 11.38 0.97
CA ARG A 10 -3.26 12.76 1.21
C ARG A 10 -2.11 13.73 1.50
N ASN A 11 -1.02 13.24 2.09
CA ASN A 11 0.15 14.02 2.47
C ASN A 11 1.28 13.97 1.41
N VAL A 12 0.97 13.46 0.22
CA VAL A 12 1.95 13.26 -0.86
C VAL A 12 1.63 14.22 -2.01
N ASP A 13 2.66 14.84 -2.58
CA ASP A 13 2.52 15.66 -3.77
C ASP A 13 1.95 14.83 -4.93
N LEU A 14 0.95 15.37 -5.63
CA LEU A 14 0.23 14.68 -6.71
C LEU A 14 1.17 14.16 -7.79
N LYS A 15 2.30 14.83 -8.05
CA LYS A 15 3.29 14.40 -9.04
C LYS A 15 4.07 13.14 -8.62
N ASP A 16 4.20 12.91 -7.32
CA ASP A 16 4.96 11.80 -6.76
C ASP A 16 4.09 10.56 -6.52
N ILE A 17 2.76 10.71 -6.46
CA ILE A 17 1.80 9.61 -6.25
C ILE A 17 2.05 8.42 -7.19
N PRO A 18 2.16 8.58 -8.53
CA PRO A 18 2.37 7.44 -9.43
C PRO A 18 3.67 6.70 -9.13
N ARG A 19 4.76 7.46 -8.87
CA ARG A 19 6.08 6.92 -8.57
C ARG A 19 6.10 6.15 -7.26
N ILE A 20 5.45 6.69 -6.22
CA ILE A 20 5.36 6.07 -4.89
C ILE A 20 4.50 4.81 -4.96
N LYS A 21 3.31 4.87 -5.59
CA LYS A 21 2.46 3.69 -5.80
C LYS A 21 3.21 2.58 -6.51
N LYS A 22 3.94 2.90 -7.59
CA LYS A 22 4.73 1.93 -8.33
C LYS A 22 5.78 1.26 -7.45
N LYS A 23 6.58 2.03 -6.69
CA LYS A 23 7.58 1.49 -5.78
C LYS A 23 6.99 0.58 -4.70
N ILE A 24 5.88 0.98 -4.09
CA ILE A 24 5.19 0.18 -3.06
C ILE A 24 4.66 -1.12 -3.69
N ARG A 25 4.08 -1.05 -4.88
CA ARG A 25 3.61 -2.23 -5.62
C ARG A 25 4.73 -3.21 -5.93
N GLU A 26 5.84 -2.72 -6.48
CA GLU A 26 7.00 -3.55 -6.80
C GLU A 26 7.63 -4.17 -5.55
N LYS A 27 7.76 -3.39 -4.46
CA LYS A 27 8.38 -3.86 -3.22
C LYS A 27 7.58 -4.96 -2.53
N PHE A 28 6.25 -4.83 -2.52
CA PHE A 28 5.36 -5.73 -1.77
C PHE A 28 4.58 -6.70 -2.65
N ASN A 29 4.88 -6.74 -3.97
CA ASN A 29 4.15 -7.54 -4.95
C ASN A 29 2.62 -7.27 -4.94
N ILE A 30 2.24 -6.00 -4.80
CA ILE A 30 0.82 -5.59 -4.75
C ILE A 30 0.33 -5.44 -6.20
N PRO A 31 -0.84 -6.02 -6.54
CA PRO A 31 -1.39 -5.92 -7.89
C PRO A 31 -1.78 -4.48 -8.25
N GLU A 32 -1.82 -4.20 -9.56
CA GLU A 32 -2.01 -2.84 -10.06
C GLU A 32 -3.45 -2.32 -9.96
N TYR A 33 -4.41 -3.18 -9.62
CA TYR A 33 -5.80 -2.77 -9.46
C TYR A 33 -6.01 -1.96 -8.17
N THR A 34 -7.03 -1.13 -8.18
CA THR A 34 -7.53 -0.44 -6.98
C THR A 34 -9.04 -0.40 -7.11
N THR A 35 -9.75 -0.79 -6.05
CA THR A 35 -11.22 -0.73 -6.02
C THR A 35 -11.71 0.72 -6.01
N VAL A 36 -13.00 0.92 -6.26
CA VAL A 36 -13.65 2.25 -6.18
C VAL A 36 -13.43 2.91 -4.81
N ASN A 37 -13.31 2.11 -3.74
CA ASN A 37 -13.04 2.58 -2.38
C ASN A 37 -11.56 2.92 -2.11
N GLY A 38 -10.69 2.83 -3.11
CA GLY A 38 -9.25 3.08 -2.93
C GLY A 38 -8.50 1.93 -2.25
N GLU A 39 -9.09 0.73 -2.24
CA GLU A 39 -8.53 -0.46 -1.57
C GLU A 39 -7.93 -1.45 -2.57
N THR A 40 -6.87 -2.15 -2.17
CA THR A 40 -6.26 -3.25 -2.92
C THR A 40 -6.00 -4.42 -1.96
N SER A 41 -6.51 -5.61 -2.29
CA SER A 41 -6.21 -6.83 -1.53
C SER A 41 -4.99 -7.54 -2.11
N CYS A 42 -4.05 -7.93 -1.25
CA CYS A 42 -2.78 -8.53 -1.64
C CYS A 42 -2.31 -9.56 -0.59
N SER A 43 -1.37 -10.40 -1.01
CA SER A 43 -0.68 -11.34 -0.13
C SER A 43 0.73 -10.82 0.13
N ILE A 44 1.00 -10.47 1.38
CA ILE A 44 2.29 -9.95 1.82
C ILE A 44 3.07 -11.07 2.52
N LYS A 45 4.37 -11.16 2.27
CA LYS A 45 5.23 -12.11 2.98
C LYS A 45 5.38 -11.68 4.44
N ASP A 46 5.57 -12.63 5.34
CA ASP A 46 5.68 -12.33 6.77
C ASP A 46 6.88 -11.41 7.07
N GLU A 47 8.01 -11.65 6.39
CA GLU A 47 9.22 -10.82 6.46
C GLU A 47 9.00 -9.35 6.06
N ASP A 48 8.07 -9.08 5.14
CA ASP A 48 7.80 -7.74 4.62
C ASP A 48 6.75 -7.00 5.46
N MET A 49 6.09 -7.66 6.42
CA MET A 49 5.02 -7.06 7.22
C MET A 49 5.52 -5.91 8.09
N GLU A 50 6.74 -5.99 8.64
CA GLU A 50 7.33 -4.91 9.42
C GLU A 50 7.52 -3.66 8.56
N LEU A 51 8.05 -3.83 7.34
CA LEU A 51 8.23 -2.75 6.39
C LEU A 51 6.90 -2.17 5.89
N LEU A 52 5.89 -3.02 5.71
CA LEU A 52 4.54 -2.58 5.33
C LEU A 52 3.92 -1.71 6.43
N ARG A 53 4.09 -2.11 7.70
CA ARG A 53 3.65 -1.31 8.87
C ARG A 53 4.40 0.01 8.97
N GLU A 54 5.68 0.04 8.65
CA GLU A 54 6.42 1.30 8.54
C GLU A 54 5.88 2.19 7.42
N THR A 55 5.57 1.60 6.26
CA THR A 55 4.95 2.31 5.12
C THR A 55 3.59 2.91 5.51
N GLU A 56 2.82 2.20 6.34
CA GLU A 56 1.59 2.70 6.97
C GLU A 56 1.87 3.89 7.92
N ARG A 57 2.85 3.77 8.83
CA ARG A 57 3.21 4.87 9.76
C ARG A 57 3.68 6.13 9.04
N ARG A 58 4.34 5.99 7.88
CA ARG A 58 4.75 7.12 7.04
C ARG A 58 3.57 7.80 6.33
N GLY A 59 2.37 7.21 6.39
CA GLY A 59 1.15 7.78 5.84
C GLY A 59 1.06 7.65 4.32
N TYR A 60 1.50 6.53 3.75
CA TYR A 60 1.30 6.21 2.33
C TYR A 60 0.14 5.23 2.09
N ILE A 61 -0.10 4.35 3.06
CA ILE A 61 -1.11 3.31 3.02
C ILE A 61 -1.73 3.14 4.41
N GLN A 62 -2.89 2.48 4.48
CA GLN A 62 -3.45 1.96 5.73
C GLN A 62 -3.77 0.49 5.55
N ILE A 63 -3.32 -0.34 6.49
CA ILE A 63 -3.57 -1.78 6.49
C ILE A 63 -4.94 -2.01 7.16
N ARG A 64 -5.88 -2.52 6.38
CA ARG A 64 -7.21 -2.92 6.82
C ARG A 64 -7.26 -4.45 6.95
N ASN A 65 -7.26 -4.92 8.19
CA ASN A 65 -7.63 -6.30 8.51
C ASN A 65 -9.15 -6.36 8.58
N LYS A 66 -9.78 -6.75 7.47
CA LYS A 66 -11.19 -7.16 7.44
C LYS A 66 -11.26 -8.67 7.40
#